data_AF-A0AAD7NGT2-F1
#
_entry.id   AF-A0AAD7NGT2-F1
#
_cell.length_a   1.000
_cell.length_b   1.000
_cell.length_c   1.000
_cell.angle_alpha   90.00
_cell.angle_beta   90.00
_cell.angle_gamma   90.00
#
_symmetry.space_group_name_H-M   'P 1'
#
loop_
_entity.id
_entity.type
_entity.pdbx_description
1 polymer ?
#
loop_
_entity_poly.entity_id
_entity_poly.type
_entity_poly.pdbx_seq_one_letter_code
_entity_poly.pdbx_strand_id
1 'polypeptide(L)'
;MDSPWDDAADPQTSTDIEWTKISSEFTTVGYREGITAGKESALQEGFDAGFATVGAPLGREIGFLRGTASALVAFINSSACQHPKKDELLAEARAIATGLAVVRFTDVVPRDLEAEAHAREHLADEDADDDAMDENEDLADKRKMERLEDMLAGLSAEVEAPDKTARPTLDDVHVLEGRLQALNAQLGLVVNRS
;
A
#
# COMPACT_ATOMS: atom_id res chain seq x y z
N MET A 1 -70.53 -31.06 -8.86
CA MET A 1 -69.58 -30.21 -8.11
C MET A 1 -68.22 -30.77 -8.46
N ASP A 2 -67.67 -30.35 -9.60
CA ASP A 2 -66.32 -30.72 -10.03
C ASP A 2 -65.49 -29.46 -9.83
N SER A 3 -64.59 -29.50 -8.86
CA SER A 3 -63.67 -28.40 -8.59
C SER A 3 -62.61 -28.41 -9.70
N PRO A 4 -62.48 -27.35 -10.52
CA PRO A 4 -61.52 -27.28 -11.62
C PRO A 4 -60.05 -27.16 -11.17
N TRP A 5 -59.79 -27.44 -9.90
CA TRP A 5 -58.48 -27.37 -9.23
C TRP A 5 -57.99 -28.75 -8.76
N ASP A 6 -58.63 -29.83 -9.21
CA ASP A 6 -58.16 -31.21 -9.00
C ASP A 6 -57.30 -31.67 -10.19
N ASP A 7 -56.54 -30.74 -10.78
CA ASP A 7 -55.39 -31.10 -11.61
C ASP A 7 -54.29 -31.48 -10.62
N ALA A 8 -54.23 -32.77 -10.29
CA ALA A 8 -53.15 -33.34 -9.52
C ALA A 8 -51.85 -32.96 -10.23
N ALA A 9 -51.20 -31.88 -9.77
CA ALA A 9 -49.85 -31.55 -10.16
C ALA A 9 -49.03 -32.81 -9.90
N ASP A 10 -48.75 -33.55 -10.97
CA ASP A 10 -48.09 -34.84 -10.88
C ASP A 10 -46.80 -34.57 -10.10
N PRO A 11 -46.59 -35.19 -8.92
CA PRO A 11 -45.46 -34.87 -8.05
C PRO A 11 -44.14 -34.95 -8.81
N GLN A 12 -44.06 -35.76 -9.87
CA GLN A 12 -42.91 -35.84 -10.76
C GLN A 12 -42.67 -34.56 -11.56
N THR A 13 -43.72 -33.92 -12.11
CA THR A 13 -43.60 -32.66 -12.87
C THR A 13 -43.18 -31.47 -12.00
N SER A 14 -43.68 -31.36 -10.77
CA SER A 14 -43.22 -30.34 -9.81
C SER A 14 -41.76 -30.55 -9.42
N THR A 15 -41.39 -31.82 -9.21
CA THR A 15 -40.01 -32.23 -8.88
C THR A 15 -39.05 -31.89 -10.02
N ASP A 16 -39.42 -32.18 -11.28
CA ASP A 16 -38.60 -31.88 -12.47
C ASP A 16 -38.41 -30.37 -12.70
N ILE A 17 -39.44 -29.56 -12.41
CA ILE A 17 -39.35 -28.10 -12.47
C ILE A 17 -38.39 -27.57 -11.39
N GLU A 18 -38.49 -28.10 -10.17
CA GLU A 18 -37.58 -27.77 -9.07
C GLU A 18 -36.14 -28.17 -9.39
N TRP A 19 -35.91 -29.37 -9.94
CA TRP A 19 -34.59 -29.82 -10.38
C TRP A 19 -34.00 -28.94 -11.48
N THR A 20 -34.83 -28.54 -12.46
CA THR A 20 -34.38 -27.67 -13.56
C THR A 20 -33.98 -26.28 -13.03
N LYS A 21 -34.75 -25.75 -12.07
CA LYS A 21 -34.44 -24.48 -11.41
C LYS A 21 -33.18 -24.56 -10.56
N ILE A 22 -33.03 -25.60 -9.75
CA ILE A 22 -31.82 -25.83 -8.95
C ILE A 22 -30.60 -25.97 -9.87
N SER A 23 -30.72 -26.70 -10.98
CA SER A 23 -29.62 -26.89 -11.93
C SER A 23 -29.22 -25.58 -12.62
N SER A 24 -30.18 -24.73 -13.00
CA SER A 24 -29.88 -23.45 -13.65
C SER A 24 -29.26 -22.46 -12.66
N GLU A 25 -29.73 -22.43 -11.42
CA GLU A 25 -29.12 -21.66 -10.33
C GLU A 25 -27.70 -22.14 -10.05
N PHE A 26 -27.47 -23.45 -9.94
CA PHE A 26 -26.13 -24.00 -9.70
C PHE A 26 -25.14 -23.69 -10.83
N THR A 27 -25.60 -23.73 -12.08
CA THR A 27 -24.78 -23.38 -13.25
C THR A 27 -24.45 -21.89 -13.26
N THR A 28 -25.43 -21.03 -12.96
CA THR A 28 -25.26 -19.57 -12.95
C THR A 28 -24.35 -19.13 -11.80
N VAL A 29 -24.55 -19.70 -10.61
CA VAL A 29 -23.72 -19.45 -9.43
C VAL A 29 -22.31 -19.97 -9.68
N GLY A 30 -22.14 -21.20 -10.15
CA GLY A 30 -20.82 -21.76 -10.44
C GLY A 30 -20.04 -21.00 -11.52
N TYR A 31 -20.73 -20.46 -12.53
CA TYR A 31 -20.10 -19.59 -13.53
C TYR A 31 -19.63 -18.25 -12.93
N ARG A 32 -20.47 -17.60 -12.11
CA ARG A 32 -20.11 -16.36 -11.42
C ARG A 32 -18.94 -16.59 -10.46
N GLU A 33 -19.02 -17.62 -9.62
CA GLU A 33 -17.95 -18.00 -8.70
C GLU A 33 -16.65 -18.31 -9.45
N GLY A 34 -16.72 -19.01 -10.59
CA GLY A 34 -15.54 -19.29 -11.42
C GLY A 34 -14.89 -18.03 -11.99
N ILE A 35 -15.68 -17.05 -12.43
CA ILE A 35 -15.15 -15.74 -12.87
C ILE A 35 -14.52 -15.00 -11.71
N THR A 36 -15.21 -14.89 -10.58
CA THR A 36 -14.71 -14.19 -9.39
C THR A 36 -13.39 -14.82 -8.90
N ALA A 37 -13.35 -16.15 -8.79
CA ALA A 37 -12.14 -16.86 -8.37
C ALA A 37 -10.97 -16.70 -9.36
N GLY A 38 -11.25 -16.68 -10.67
CA GLY A 38 -10.23 -16.43 -11.68
C GLY A 38 -9.66 -15.01 -11.60
N LYS A 39 -10.52 -14.00 -11.40
CA LYS A 39 -10.11 -12.60 -11.23
C LYS A 39 -9.30 -12.40 -9.94
N GLU A 40 -9.78 -12.94 -8.83
CA GLU A 40 -9.08 -12.89 -7.53
C GLU A 40 -7.70 -13.56 -7.63
N SER A 41 -7.62 -14.72 -8.28
CA SER A 41 -6.35 -15.42 -8.48
C SER A 41 -5.33 -14.60 -9.30
N ALA A 42 -5.77 -13.94 -10.37
CA ALA A 42 -4.89 -13.11 -11.20
C ALA A 42 -4.44 -11.84 -10.46
N LEU A 43 -5.35 -11.21 -9.70
CA LEU A 43 -5.04 -10.04 -8.88
C LEU A 43 -4.04 -10.37 -7.77
N GLN A 44 -4.20 -11.50 -7.10
CA GLN A 44 -3.30 -11.93 -6.04
C GLN A 44 -1.89 -12.23 -6.56
N GLU A 45 -1.75 -12.84 -7.75
CA GLU A 45 -0.45 -13.05 -8.38
C GLU A 45 0.27 -11.72 -8.67
N GLY A 46 -0.46 -10.72 -9.18
CA GLY A 46 0.08 -9.37 -9.41
C GLY A 46 0.53 -8.69 -8.11
N PHE A 47 -0.27 -8.80 -7.04
CA PHE A 47 0.10 -8.29 -5.73
C PHE A 47 1.34 -8.98 -5.17
N ASP A 48 1.40 -10.31 -5.21
CA ASP A 48 2.51 -11.09 -4.68
C ASP A 48 3.82 -10.75 -5.41
N ALA A 49 3.77 -10.57 -6.73
CA ALA A 49 4.89 -10.13 -7.54
C ALA A 49 5.36 -8.71 -7.14
N GLY A 50 4.44 -7.74 -7.03
CA GLY A 50 4.77 -6.37 -6.61
C GLY A 50 5.31 -6.30 -5.18
N PHE A 51 4.74 -7.10 -4.27
CA PHE A 51 5.19 -7.21 -2.89
C PHE A 51 6.59 -7.81 -2.82
N ALA A 52 6.88 -8.90 -3.54
CA ALA A 52 8.17 -9.55 -3.50
C ALA A 52 9.29 -8.72 -4.15
N THR A 53 8.99 -8.02 -5.26
CA THR A 53 9.99 -7.30 -6.06
C THR A 53 10.26 -5.88 -5.58
N VAL A 54 9.24 -5.16 -5.13
CA VAL A 54 9.35 -3.74 -4.75
C VAL A 54 8.95 -3.52 -3.30
N GLY A 55 7.79 -4.04 -2.89
CA GLY A 55 7.20 -3.89 -1.56
C GLY A 55 8.15 -4.22 -0.41
N ALA A 56 8.50 -5.50 -0.30
CA ALA A 56 9.29 -6.06 0.77
C ALA A 56 10.75 -5.56 0.79
N PRO A 57 11.48 -5.48 -0.35
CA PRO A 57 12.84 -4.94 -0.35
C PRO A 57 12.90 -3.48 0.12
N LEU A 58 12.04 -2.62 -0.44
CA LEU A 58 12.03 -1.20 -0.10
C LEU A 58 11.55 -0.97 1.34
N GLY A 59 10.51 -1.70 1.77
CA GLY A 59 10.01 -1.64 3.14
C GLY A 59 11.07 -2.06 4.17
N ARG A 60 11.84 -3.13 3.86
CA ARG A 60 12.94 -3.58 4.71
C ARG A 60 14.05 -2.55 4.81
N GLU A 61 14.40 -1.89 3.70
CA GLU A 61 15.44 -0.86 3.68
C GLU A 61 15.06 0.37 4.52
N ILE A 62 13.88 0.93 4.28
CA ILE A 62 13.37 2.08 5.05
C ILE A 62 13.23 1.72 6.53
N GLY A 63 12.71 0.52 6.82
CA GLY A 63 12.59 0.00 8.18
C GLY A 63 13.93 -0.12 8.90
N PHE A 64 14.96 -0.60 8.19
CA PHE A 64 16.32 -0.70 8.72
C PHE A 64 16.93 0.67 9.04
N LEU A 65 16.77 1.65 8.14
CA LEU A 65 17.26 3.01 8.36
C LEU A 65 16.58 3.67 9.57
N ARG A 66 15.25 3.55 9.68
CA ARG A 66 14.47 4.05 10.84
C ARG A 66 14.87 3.38 12.15
N GLY A 67 15.07 2.06 12.12
CA GLY A 67 15.50 1.30 13.28
C GLY A 67 16.88 1.73 13.75
N THR A 68 17.82 1.89 12.81
CA THR A 68 19.19 2.34 13.09
C THR A 68 19.21 3.76 13.66
N ALA A 69 18.47 4.69 13.05
CA ALA A 69 18.36 6.06 13.56
C ALA A 69 17.75 6.10 14.97
N SER A 70 16.70 5.31 15.24
CA SER A 70 16.08 5.22 16.57
C SER A 70 17.03 4.62 17.61
N ALA A 71 17.75 3.56 17.25
CA ALA A 71 18.76 2.95 18.10
C ALA A 71 19.90 3.94 18.42
N LEU A 72 20.34 4.72 17.45
CA LEU A 72 21.33 5.78 17.66
C LEU A 72 20.84 6.86 18.61
N VAL A 73 19.63 7.36 18.44
CA VAL A 73 19.04 8.34 19.38
C VAL A 73 19.01 7.75 20.79
N ALA A 74 18.59 6.50 20.97
CA ALA A 74 18.57 5.83 22.27
C ALA A 74 19.97 5.65 22.85
N PHE A 75 20.94 5.22 22.04
CA PHE A 75 22.33 5.02 22.44
C PHE A 75 23.00 6.32 22.88
N ILE A 76 22.87 7.39 22.10
CA ILE A 76 23.44 8.70 22.42
C ILE A 76 22.78 9.27 23.68
N ASN A 77 21.47 9.09 23.84
CA ASN A 77 20.75 9.54 25.03
C ASN A 77 21.16 8.77 26.30
N SER A 78 21.55 7.50 26.16
CA SER A 78 22.04 6.67 27.26
C SER A 78 23.32 7.22 27.91
N SER A 79 23.59 6.78 29.13
CA SER A 79 24.82 7.12 29.87
C SER A 79 26.08 6.46 29.29
N ALA A 80 25.92 5.52 28.35
CA ALA A 80 27.02 4.79 27.71
C ALA A 80 27.78 5.67 26.69
N CYS A 81 27.12 6.66 26.10
CA CYS A 81 27.74 7.57 25.14
C CYS A 81 28.34 8.79 25.86
N GLN A 82 29.63 8.71 26.18
CA GLN A 82 30.41 9.83 26.74
C GLN A 82 31.19 10.51 25.63
N HIS A 83 30.53 11.41 24.90
CA HIS A 83 31.15 12.19 23.82
C HIS A 83 31.08 13.69 24.16
N PRO A 84 32.14 14.48 23.96
CA PRO A 84 32.17 15.91 24.29
C PRO A 84 31.13 16.75 23.53
N LYS A 85 30.64 16.23 22.39
CA LYS A 85 29.59 16.85 21.56
C LYS A 85 28.29 16.05 21.55
N LYS A 86 27.93 15.41 22.68
CA LYS A 86 26.72 14.58 22.79
C LYS A 86 25.46 15.30 22.31
N ASP A 87 25.28 16.56 22.66
CA ASP A 87 24.07 17.32 22.33
C ASP A 87 23.96 17.62 20.82
N GLU A 88 25.07 17.94 20.14
CA GLU A 88 25.11 18.14 18.69
C GLU A 88 24.77 16.84 17.95
N LEU A 89 25.38 15.73 18.35
CA LEU A 89 25.15 14.41 17.76
C LEU A 89 23.72 13.93 17.99
N LEU A 90 23.16 14.22 19.17
CA LEU A 90 21.79 13.88 19.51
C LEU A 90 20.78 14.70 18.70
N ALA A 91 21.04 15.99 18.51
CA ALA A 91 20.23 16.84 17.64
C ALA A 91 20.25 16.34 16.19
N GLU A 92 21.43 15.96 15.68
CA GLU A 92 21.57 15.40 14.34
C GLU A 92 20.86 14.04 14.20
N ALA A 93 21.04 13.12 15.15
CA ALA A 93 20.37 11.83 15.17
C ALA A 93 18.84 11.98 15.18
N ARG A 94 18.31 12.93 15.97
CA ARG A 94 16.88 13.24 15.99
C ARG A 94 16.41 13.82 14.67
N ALA A 95 17.16 14.74 14.07
CA ALA A 95 16.82 15.32 12.77
C ALA A 95 16.77 14.26 11.66
N ILE A 96 17.68 13.29 11.67
CA ILE A 96 17.67 12.16 10.74
C ILE A 96 16.46 11.26 11.00
N ALA A 97 16.20 10.92 12.27
CA ALA A 97 15.05 10.09 12.65
C ALA A 97 13.71 10.74 12.25
N THR A 98 13.55 12.05 12.44
CA THR A 98 12.36 12.78 11.99
C THR A 98 12.26 12.84 10.48
N GLY A 99 13.37 13.03 9.77
CA GLY A 99 13.39 13.02 8.30
C GLY A 99 12.94 11.67 7.75
N LEU A 100 13.49 10.57 8.27
CA LEU A 100 13.11 9.21 7.87
C LEU A 100 11.67 8.86 8.28
N ALA A 101 11.12 9.46 9.33
CA ALA A 101 9.74 9.22 9.76
C ALA A 101 8.70 9.86 8.81
N VAL A 102 9.03 11.00 8.19
CA VAL A 102 8.13 11.72 7.27
C VAL A 102 8.04 11.02 5.91
N VAL A 103 9.09 10.33 5.48
CA VAL A 103 9.13 9.61 4.19
C VAL A 103 8.02 8.56 4.10
N ARG A 104 7.08 8.69 3.16
CA ARG A 104 6.04 7.67 2.93
C ARG A 104 6.50 6.67 1.88
N PHE A 105 5.94 5.46 1.92
CA PHE A 105 6.24 4.44 0.92
C PHE A 105 5.87 4.91 -0.49
N THR A 106 4.74 5.61 -0.63
CA THR A 106 4.24 6.20 -1.87
C THR A 106 5.15 7.25 -2.50
N ASP A 107 6.06 7.84 -1.72
CA ASP A 107 6.99 8.87 -2.22
C ASP A 107 8.32 8.28 -2.74
N VAL A 108 8.64 7.06 -2.34
CA VAL A 108 9.94 6.40 -2.62
C VAL A 108 9.80 5.25 -3.62
N VAL A 109 8.58 4.73 -3.80
CA VAL A 109 8.30 3.68 -4.78
C VAL A 109 8.54 4.22 -6.21
N PRO A 110 9.32 3.51 -7.04
CA PRO A 110 9.42 3.82 -8.46
C PRO A 110 8.04 3.80 -9.11
N ARG A 111 7.71 4.80 -9.91
CA ARG A 111 6.43 4.81 -10.65
C ARG A 111 6.35 3.55 -11.52
N ASP A 112 5.33 2.73 -11.26
CA ASP A 112 5.08 1.52 -12.03
C ASP A 112 4.42 1.87 -13.37
N LEU A 113 5.26 2.17 -14.35
CA LEU A 113 4.83 2.55 -15.70
C LEU A 113 4.10 1.40 -16.44
N GLU A 114 4.33 0.15 -16.02
CA GLU A 114 3.71 -1.04 -16.61
C GLU A 114 2.28 -1.21 -16.09
N ALA A 115 2.06 -1.05 -14.78
CA ALA A 115 0.72 -0.99 -14.21
C ALA A 115 -0.10 0.21 -14.74
N GLU A 116 0.52 1.37 -14.93
CA GLU A 116 -0.14 2.55 -15.53
C GLU A 116 -0.49 2.34 -17.02
N ALA A 117 0.30 1.57 -17.76
CA ALA A 117 0.02 1.25 -19.16
C ALA A 117 -1.12 0.23 -19.27
N HIS A 118 -1.10 -0.82 -18.47
CA HIS A 118 -2.14 -1.85 -18.45
C HIS A 118 -3.51 -1.28 -18.01
N ALA A 119 -3.54 -0.42 -16.98
CA ALA A 119 -4.78 0.26 -16.57
C ALA A 119 -5.33 1.19 -17.66
N ARG A 120 -4.45 1.85 -18.43
CA ARG A 120 -4.84 2.72 -19.54
C ARG A 120 -5.39 1.93 -20.74
N GLU A 121 -4.88 0.73 -20.98
CA GLU A 121 -5.36 -0.15 -22.04
C GLU A 121 -6.73 -0.76 -21.69
N HIS A 122 -6.97 -1.15 -20.43
CA HIS A 122 -8.28 -1.64 -19.99
C HIS A 122 -9.39 -0.56 -19.98
N LEU A 123 -9.06 0.69 -19.61
CA LEU A 123 -10.00 1.82 -19.69
C LEU A 123 -10.40 2.17 -21.13
N ALA A 124 -9.62 1.75 -22.14
CA ALA A 124 -9.95 1.96 -23.54
C ALA A 124 -10.93 0.91 -24.10
N ASP A 125 -11.15 -0.20 -23.37
CA ASP A 125 -12.06 -1.30 -23.74
C ASP A 125 -13.39 -1.28 -22.94
N GLU A 126 -13.66 -0.23 -22.15
CA GLU A 126 -14.88 -0.08 -21.33
C GLU A 126 -16.13 0.28 -22.15
N ASP A 127 -16.67 -0.73 -22.85
CA ASP A 127 -18.11 -0.87 -23.17
C ASP A 127 -18.72 -2.07 -22.40
N ALA A 128 -18.03 -2.60 -21.38
CA ALA A 128 -18.50 -3.72 -20.57
C ALA A 128 -18.65 -3.31 -19.09
N ASP A 129 -19.91 -3.32 -18.68
CA ASP A 129 -20.52 -3.22 -17.34
C ASP A 129 -19.85 -4.17 -16.32
N ASP A 130 -18.60 -3.90 -15.92
CA ASP A 130 -17.82 -4.73 -14.99
C ASP A 130 -17.61 -3.98 -13.66
N ASP A 131 -18.10 -4.56 -12.56
CA ASP A 131 -18.00 -4.13 -11.16
C ASP A 131 -16.54 -3.99 -10.63
N ALA A 132 -15.54 -3.88 -11.51
CA ALA A 132 -14.13 -3.64 -11.18
C ALA A 132 -13.85 -2.17 -10.77
N MET A 133 -14.87 -1.33 -10.73
CA MET A 133 -14.78 0.08 -10.37
C MET A 133 -14.46 0.33 -8.87
N ASP A 134 -14.69 -0.63 -7.98
CA ASP A 134 -14.71 -0.37 -6.52
C ASP A 134 -13.29 -0.23 -5.91
N GLU A 135 -12.31 -1.06 -6.28
CA GLU A 135 -10.98 -1.05 -5.64
C GLU A 135 -10.05 0.09 -6.13
N ASN A 136 -10.23 0.55 -7.37
CA ASN A 136 -9.45 1.68 -7.90
C ASN A 136 -9.98 3.02 -7.36
N GLU A 137 -11.29 3.12 -7.10
CA GLU A 137 -11.90 4.28 -6.44
C GLU A 137 -11.30 4.48 -5.04
N ASP A 138 -11.15 3.41 -4.25
CA ASP A 138 -10.52 3.45 -2.93
C ASP A 138 -9.06 3.96 -2.96
N LEU A 139 -8.28 3.52 -3.95
CA LEU A 139 -6.88 3.95 -4.10
C LEU A 139 -6.80 5.41 -4.56
N ALA A 140 -7.68 5.80 -5.49
CA ALA A 140 -7.80 7.17 -5.97
C ALA A 140 -8.24 8.10 -4.83
N ASP A 141 -9.15 7.66 -3.97
CA ASP A 141 -9.64 8.41 -2.82
C ASP A 141 -8.59 8.53 -1.72
N LYS A 142 -7.82 7.48 -1.44
CA LYS A 142 -6.61 7.58 -0.59
C LYS A 142 -5.64 8.62 -1.12
N ARG A 143 -5.33 8.61 -2.43
CA ARG A 143 -4.44 9.61 -3.05
C ARG A 143 -5.02 11.03 -2.95
N LYS A 144 -6.33 11.21 -3.09
CA LYS A 144 -7.00 12.51 -2.90
C LYS A 144 -6.91 12.97 -1.45
N MET A 145 -7.12 12.07 -0.49
CA MET A 145 -7.01 12.35 0.94
C MET A 145 -5.59 12.75 1.33
N GLU A 146 -4.57 12.04 0.82
CA GLU A 146 -3.17 12.41 1.00
C GLU A 146 -2.87 13.82 0.45
N ARG A 147 -3.42 14.18 -0.72
CA ARG A 147 -3.25 15.54 -1.26
C ARG A 147 -3.90 16.61 -0.38
N LEU A 148 -5.05 16.31 0.23
CA LEU A 148 -5.72 17.22 1.15
C LEU A 148 -4.90 17.40 2.44
N GLU A 149 -4.31 16.32 2.96
CA GLU A 149 -3.37 16.38 4.09
C GLU A 149 -2.16 17.27 3.76
N ASP A 150 -1.58 17.13 2.56
CA ASP A 150 -0.45 17.95 2.10
C ASP A 150 -0.83 19.45 2.04
N MET A 151 -2.02 19.77 1.52
CA MET A 151 -2.51 21.15 1.48
C MET A 151 -2.72 21.72 2.89
N LEU A 152 -3.30 20.94 3.80
CA LEU A 152 -3.53 21.35 5.19
C LEU A 152 -2.22 21.52 5.96
N ALA A 153 -1.26 20.63 5.75
CA ALA A 153 0.08 20.75 6.32
C ALA A 153 0.75 22.05 5.87
N GLY A 154 0.65 22.39 4.58
CA GLY A 154 1.15 23.66 4.02
C GLY A 154 0.50 24.91 4.62
N LEU A 155 -0.82 24.88 4.84
CA LEU A 155 -1.57 25.97 5.47
C LEU A 155 -1.25 26.14 6.97
N SER A 156 -0.96 25.04 7.68
CA SER A 156 -0.57 25.12 9.10
C SER A 156 0.85 25.65 9.34
N ALA A 157 1.70 25.67 8.31
CA ALA A 157 3.10 26.06 8.38
C ALA A 157 3.36 27.53 7.97
N GLU A 158 2.32 28.37 7.87
CA GLU A 158 2.44 29.77 7.43
C GLU A 158 2.90 30.71 8.56
N VAL A 159 4.08 30.46 9.12
CA VAL A 159 4.97 31.46 9.74
C VAL A 159 6.43 31.01 9.49
N GLU A 160 7.06 31.66 8.51
CA GLU A 160 8.50 31.65 8.16
C GLU A 160 9.09 30.56 7.22
N ALA A 161 9.54 31.08 6.06
CA ALA A 161 10.60 30.63 5.14
C ALA A 161 10.20 29.84 3.86
N PRO A 162 10.78 30.20 2.68
CA PRO A 162 10.50 29.55 1.41
C PRO A 162 11.34 28.27 1.24
N ASP A 163 10.77 27.29 0.53
CA ASP A 163 11.45 26.15 -0.13
C ASP A 163 11.56 24.77 0.59
N LYS A 164 10.69 24.43 1.56
CA LYS A 164 10.74 23.12 2.27
C LYS A 164 9.40 22.39 2.45
N THR A 165 8.58 22.30 1.42
CA THR A 165 7.40 21.39 1.42
C THR A 165 7.35 20.49 0.19
N ALA A 166 8.49 20.25 -0.47
CA ALA A 166 8.58 19.21 -1.48
C ALA A 166 8.51 17.84 -0.79
N ARG A 167 7.69 16.92 -1.34
CA ARG A 167 7.58 15.55 -0.84
C ARG A 167 8.97 14.91 -0.76
N PRO A 168 9.29 14.17 0.30
CA PRO A 168 10.59 13.53 0.43
C PRO A 168 10.85 12.61 -0.76
N THR A 169 11.91 12.89 -1.51
CA THR A 169 12.29 12.10 -2.68
C THR A 169 13.21 10.94 -2.29
N LEU A 170 13.40 9.99 -3.21
CA LEU A 170 14.41 8.94 -3.08
C LEU A 170 15.81 9.52 -2.78
N ASP A 171 16.15 10.64 -3.39
CA ASP A 171 17.43 11.31 -3.16
C ASP A 171 17.57 11.83 -1.73
N ASP A 172 16.47 12.32 -1.13
CA ASP A 172 16.47 12.75 0.28
C ASP A 172 16.72 11.56 1.22
N VAL A 173 16.19 10.38 0.90
CA VAL A 173 16.46 9.14 1.65
C VAL A 173 17.94 8.77 1.57
N HIS A 174 18.55 8.83 0.38
CA HIS A 174 19.99 8.57 0.22
C HIS A 174 20.85 9.58 0.98
N VAL A 175 20.46 10.87 0.98
CA VAL A 175 21.14 11.90 1.77
C VAL A 175 21.04 11.60 3.27
N LEU A 176 19.86 11.20 3.76
CA LEU A 176 19.66 10.82 5.16
C LEU A 176 20.46 9.57 5.53
N GLU A 177 20.54 8.58 4.64
CA GLU A 177 21.38 7.39 4.82
C GLU A 177 22.87 7.77 4.92
N GLY A 178 23.38 8.60 4.02
CA GLY A 178 24.78 9.05 4.06
C GLY A 178 25.11 9.79 5.35
N ARG A 179 24.20 10.64 5.84
CA ARG A 179 24.33 11.33 7.14
C ARG A 179 24.32 10.34 8.31
N LEU A 180 23.45 9.33 8.26
CA LEU A 180 23.37 8.27 9.27
C LEU A 180 24.67 7.45 9.33
N GLN A 181 25.25 7.11 8.17
CA GLN A 181 26.52 6.40 8.07
C GLN A 181 27.68 7.25 8.61
N ALA A 182 27.71 8.55 8.28
CA ALA A 182 28.71 9.47 8.82
C ALA A 182 28.62 9.57 10.35
N LEU A 183 27.40 9.62 10.90
CA LEU A 183 27.18 9.66 12.34
C LEU A 183 27.63 8.36 13.03
N ASN A 184 27.33 7.20 12.43
CA ASN A 184 27.83 5.90 12.90
C ASN A 184 29.36 5.84 12.89
N ALA A 185 30.01 6.34 11.83
CA ALA A 185 31.45 6.37 11.71
C ALA A 185 32.10 7.26 12.79
N GLN A 186 31.51 8.42 13.10
CA GLN A 186 31.97 9.29 14.18
C GLN A 186 31.88 8.63 15.57
N LEU A 187 30.89 7.77 15.78
CA LEU A 187 30.70 7.01 17.01
C LEU A 187 31.47 5.68 17.04
N GLY A 188 32.15 5.32 15.94
CA GLY A 188 32.87 4.03 15.80
C GLY A 188 31.94 2.81 15.76
N LEU A 189 30.66 2.99 15.43
CA LEU A 189 29.68 1.93 15.37
C LEU A 189 29.65 1.29 13.98
N VAL A 190 29.81 -0.03 13.93
CA VAL A 190 29.65 -0.80 12.69
C VAL A 190 28.24 -1.36 12.65
N VAL A 191 27.44 -0.90 11.70
CA VAL A 191 26.10 -1.43 11.46
C VAL A 191 26.19 -2.43 10.30
N ASN A 192 26.06 -3.72 10.58
CA ASN A 192 26.02 -4.75 9.56
C ASN A 192 24.62 -4.83 8.94
N ARG A 193 24.50 -4.63 7.62
CA ARG A 193 23.34 -5.04 6.83
C ARG A 193 23.43 -6.57 6.62
N SER A 194 22.37 -7.30 6.98
CA SER A 194 22.25 -8.76 6.76
C SER A 194 21.35 -9.11 5.59
#